data_AF-A0A239EZ13-F1
#
_entry.id   AF-A0A239EZ13-F1
#
_cell.length_a   1.000
_cell.length_b   1.000
_cell.length_c   1.000
_cell.angle_alpha   90.00
_cell.angle_beta   90.00
_cell.angle_gamma   90.00
#
_symmetry.space_group_name_H-M   'P 1'
#
loop_
_entity.id
_entity.type
_entity.pdbx_description
1 polymer ?
#
loop_
_entity_poly.entity_id
_entity_poly.type
_entity_poly.pdbx_seq_one_letter_code
_entity_poly.pdbx_strand_id
1 'polypeptide(L)'
;MNATVVVSIAGLIATTTVGVLSPVLQGRFAARNAAQARRYDQQLSVYADAMQFTYARKQQMARSGDPDDPYEANRVSPDWTTAATIGGRLHLLGTADLIRKWDAFQDADSALRWHALEESPLDEHGQPNVAPDDPYLVTFNTALENLIVALRRAAGVENAA
;
A
#
# COMPACT_ATOMS: atom_id res chain seq x y z
N MET A 1 -0.64 -11.86 34.30
CA MET A 1 -2.08 -11.88 33.96
C MET A 1 -2.35 -10.77 32.97
N ASN A 2 -2.66 -11.06 31.70
CA ASN A 2 -3.25 -10.10 30.74
C ASN A 2 -3.67 -10.72 29.37
N ALA A 3 -3.78 -12.04 29.24
CA ALA A 3 -4.33 -12.67 28.04
C ALA A 3 -5.85 -12.92 28.15
N THR A 4 -6.41 -12.90 29.36
CA THR A 4 -7.80 -13.31 29.64
C THR A 4 -8.82 -12.18 29.45
N VAL A 5 -8.39 -10.92 29.49
CA VAL A 5 -9.29 -9.74 29.39
C VAL A 5 -9.64 -9.42 27.92
N VAL A 6 -8.79 -9.77 26.96
CA VAL A 6 -9.06 -9.49 25.53
C VAL A 6 -10.08 -10.49 24.96
N VAL A 7 -10.11 -11.73 25.45
CA VAL A 7 -11.04 -12.76 24.98
C VAL A 7 -12.48 -12.53 25.51
N SER A 8 -12.62 -11.83 26.63
CA SER A 8 -13.95 -11.58 27.22
C SER A 8 -14.75 -10.48 26.52
N ILE A 9 -14.09 -9.51 25.85
CA ILE A 9 -14.78 -8.46 25.08
C ILE A 9 -15.30 -8.99 23.74
N ALA A 10 -14.57 -9.93 23.11
CA ALA A 10 -15.03 -10.62 21.91
C ALA A 10 -16.19 -11.60 22.19
N GLY A 11 -16.25 -12.16 23.40
CA GLY A 11 -17.28 -13.12 23.79
C GLY A 11 -18.59 -12.51 24.28
N LEU A 12 -18.59 -11.30 24.85
CA LEU A 12 -19.77 -10.74 25.52
C LEU A 12 -20.71 -9.93 24.61
N ILE A 13 -20.25 -9.50 23.44
CA ILE A 13 -21.09 -8.82 22.43
C ILE A 13 -21.94 -9.85 21.63
N ALA A 14 -21.60 -11.14 21.72
CA ALA A 14 -22.20 -12.18 20.89
C ALA A 14 -23.60 -12.66 21.34
N THR A 15 -24.10 -12.30 22.53
CA THR A 15 -25.16 -13.12 23.16
C THR A 15 -26.47 -12.42 23.52
N THR A 16 -26.65 -11.11 23.33
CA THR A 16 -27.87 -10.42 23.86
C THR A 16 -28.90 -9.95 22.85
N THR A 17 -28.81 -10.32 21.56
CA THR A 17 -29.86 -10.00 20.57
C THR A 17 -30.37 -11.22 19.80
N VAL A 18 -30.39 -12.40 20.42
CA VAL A 18 -31.06 -13.58 19.84
C VAL A 18 -32.50 -13.66 20.35
N GLY A 19 -33.27 -12.61 20.06
CA GLY A 19 -34.71 -12.56 20.28
C GLY A 19 -35.44 -12.67 18.94
N VAL A 20 -35.88 -13.89 18.60
CA VAL A 20 -36.91 -14.19 17.59
C VAL A 20 -36.68 -13.60 16.18
N LEU A 21 -35.57 -13.97 15.51
CA LEU A 21 -35.44 -13.79 14.06
C LEU A 21 -35.32 -15.15 13.38
N SER A 22 -36.24 -15.40 12.44
CA SER A 22 -36.37 -16.61 11.63
C SER A 22 -35.00 -17.15 11.14
N PRO A 23 -34.78 -18.48 11.06
CA PRO A 23 -33.51 -19.09 10.63
C PRO A 23 -33.00 -18.57 9.27
N VAL A 24 -33.90 -18.15 8.39
CA VAL A 24 -33.59 -17.54 7.09
C VAL A 24 -32.94 -16.16 7.25
N LEU A 25 -33.37 -15.38 8.25
CA LEU A 25 -32.79 -14.08 8.57
C LEU A 25 -31.44 -14.25 9.25
N GLN A 26 -31.29 -15.20 10.18
CA GLN A 26 -29.98 -15.54 10.77
C GLN A 26 -28.97 -15.98 9.72
N GLY A 27 -29.37 -16.84 8.77
CA GLY A 27 -28.52 -17.24 7.64
C GLY A 27 -28.14 -16.07 6.73
N ARG A 28 -29.07 -15.14 6.47
CA ARG A 28 -28.80 -13.92 5.69
C ARG A 28 -27.89 -12.93 6.42
N PHE A 29 -28.03 -12.76 7.74
CA PHE A 29 -27.14 -11.90 8.53
C PHE A 29 -25.76 -12.52 8.67
N ALA A 30 -25.66 -13.84 8.92
CA ALA A 30 -24.38 -14.55 8.91
C ALA A 30 -23.69 -14.50 7.54
N ALA A 31 -24.43 -14.68 6.44
CA ALA A 31 -23.91 -14.57 5.08
C ALA A 31 -23.50 -13.14 4.72
N ARG A 32 -24.24 -12.12 5.17
CA ARG A 32 -23.88 -10.71 5.01
C ARG A 32 -22.61 -10.37 5.79
N ASN A 33 -22.50 -10.82 7.04
CA ASN A 33 -21.32 -10.62 7.87
C ASN A 33 -20.10 -11.35 7.27
N ALA A 34 -20.28 -12.56 6.74
CA ALA A 34 -19.22 -13.30 6.05
C ALA A 34 -18.79 -12.62 4.74
N ALA A 35 -19.73 -12.10 3.95
CA ALA A 35 -19.42 -11.36 2.73
C ALA A 35 -18.70 -10.04 3.03
N GLN A 36 -19.10 -9.34 4.09
CA GLN A 36 -18.46 -8.11 4.54
C GLN A 36 -17.05 -8.36 5.09
N ALA A 37 -16.86 -9.43 5.88
CA ALA A 37 -15.55 -9.86 6.35
C ALA A 37 -14.62 -10.22 5.18
N ARG A 38 -15.10 -10.99 4.19
CA ARG A 38 -14.30 -11.31 2.98
C ARG A 38 -13.90 -10.06 2.20
N ARG A 39 -14.82 -9.08 2.08
CA ARG A 39 -14.51 -7.82 1.39
C ARG A 39 -13.45 -7.02 2.14
N TYR A 40 -13.53 -7.00 3.47
CA TYR A 40 -12.55 -6.36 4.33
C TYR A 40 -11.17 -7.04 4.25
N ASP A 41 -11.12 -8.37 4.27
CA ASP A 41 -9.87 -9.13 4.09
C ASP A 41 -9.24 -8.87 2.72
N GLN A 42 -10.06 -8.80 1.67
CA GLN A 42 -9.60 -8.43 0.33
C GLN A 42 -9.04 -7.01 0.28
N GLN A 43 -9.67 -6.05 0.96
CA GLN A 43 -9.16 -4.67 1.07
C GLN A 43 -7.80 -4.63 1.77
N LEU A 44 -7.68 -5.28 2.93
CA LEU A 44 -6.42 -5.33 3.68
C LEU A 44 -5.30 -5.99 2.88
N SER A 45 -5.60 -7.06 2.14
CA SER A 45 -4.62 -7.70 1.25
C SER A 45 -4.09 -6.73 0.20
N VAL A 46 -4.96 -5.95 -0.45
CA VAL A 46 -4.52 -4.96 -1.45
C VAL A 46 -3.67 -3.86 -0.81
N TYR A 47 -4.02 -3.42 0.40
CA TYR A 47 -3.25 -2.40 1.10
C TYR A 47 -1.87 -2.92 1.50
N ALA A 48 -1.78 -4.18 1.93
CA ALA A 48 -0.51 -4.84 2.22
C ALA A 48 0.36 -4.96 0.96
N ASP A 49 -0.22 -5.39 -0.17
CA ASP A 49 0.49 -5.48 -1.46
C ASP A 49 1.00 -4.10 -1.90
N ALA A 50 0.16 -3.06 -1.80
CA ALA A 50 0.52 -1.68 -2.13
C ALA A 50 1.62 -1.13 -1.21
N MET A 51 1.58 -1.43 0.10
CA MET A 51 2.65 -1.07 1.02
C MET A 51 3.96 -1.78 0.66
N GLN A 52 3.92 -3.09 0.41
CA GLN A 52 5.12 -3.85 0.06
C GLN A 52 5.76 -3.30 -1.22
N PHE A 53 4.95 -2.99 -2.23
CA PHE A 53 5.42 -2.37 -3.46
C PHE A 53 6.06 -0.99 -3.23
N THR A 54 5.39 -0.11 -2.49
CA THR A 54 5.89 1.24 -2.20
C THR A 54 7.18 1.23 -1.38
N TYR A 55 7.29 0.36 -0.37
CA TYR A 55 8.54 0.20 0.39
C TYR A 55 9.67 -0.38 -0.46
N ALA A 56 9.39 -1.37 -1.31
CA ALA A 56 10.39 -1.90 -2.23
C ALA A 56 10.91 -0.80 -3.17
N ARG A 57 10.03 0.04 -3.71
CA ARG A 57 10.41 1.17 -4.55
C ARG A 57 11.22 2.22 -3.77
N LYS A 58 10.82 2.54 -2.53
CA LYS A 58 11.58 3.43 -1.63
C LYS A 58 13.01 2.91 -1.40
N GLN A 59 13.13 1.63 -1.11
CA GLN A 59 14.41 0.98 -0.83
C GLN A 59 15.31 0.94 -2.06
N GLN A 60 14.73 0.74 -3.25
CA GLN A 60 15.47 0.82 -4.51
C GLN A 60 16.07 2.21 -4.71
N MET A 61 15.30 3.28 -4.46
CA MET A 61 15.78 4.66 -4.58
C MET A 61 16.81 5.04 -3.52
N ALA A 62 16.71 4.52 -2.31
CA ALA A 62 17.70 4.77 -1.26
C ALA A 62 19.05 4.09 -1.52
N ARG A 63 19.08 3.09 -2.42
CA ARG A 63 20.28 2.33 -2.76
C ARG A 63 20.86 2.72 -4.13
N SER A 64 20.07 3.31 -5.03
CA SER A 64 20.58 3.87 -6.29
C SER A 64 21.62 4.95 -5.99
N GLY A 65 22.88 4.72 -6.37
CA GLY A 65 24.00 5.62 -6.09
C GLY A 65 25.03 5.14 -5.05
N ASP A 66 24.92 3.90 -4.54
CA ASP A 66 26.02 3.27 -3.77
C ASP A 66 26.93 2.47 -4.72
N PRO A 67 28.10 3.01 -5.13
CA PRO A 67 29.04 2.35 -6.03
C PRO A 67 29.70 1.10 -5.42
N ASP A 68 29.60 0.94 -4.09
CA ASP A 68 30.15 -0.20 -3.35
C ASP A 68 29.08 -1.28 -3.03
N ASP A 69 27.83 -1.16 -3.52
CA ASP A 69 26.79 -2.18 -3.26
C ASP A 69 27.05 -3.45 -4.10
N PRO A 70 27.51 -4.57 -3.49
CA PRO A 70 27.84 -5.79 -4.23
C PRO A 70 26.61 -6.48 -4.85
N TYR A 71 25.40 -5.97 -4.58
CA TYR A 71 24.13 -6.48 -5.09
C TYR A 71 23.49 -5.60 -6.17
N GLU A 72 24.20 -4.61 -6.72
CA GLU A 72 23.65 -3.67 -7.71
C GLU A 72 23.02 -4.38 -8.93
N ALA A 73 23.67 -5.43 -9.45
CA ALA A 73 23.18 -6.24 -10.57
C ALA A 73 21.95 -7.11 -10.25
N ASN A 74 21.63 -7.32 -8.97
CA ASN A 74 20.48 -8.10 -8.49
C ASN A 74 19.32 -7.21 -8.01
N ARG A 75 19.34 -5.91 -8.29
CA ARG A 75 18.22 -5.00 -8.00
C ARG A 75 17.07 -5.29 -8.95
N VAL A 76 16.28 -6.30 -8.62
CA VAL A 76 15.01 -6.58 -9.29
C VAL A 76 14.11 -5.37 -9.08
N SER A 77 13.92 -4.58 -10.13
CA SER A 77 12.87 -3.55 -10.16
C SER A 77 11.55 -4.23 -9.75
N PRO A 78 10.74 -3.60 -8.90
CA PRO A 78 9.38 -4.08 -8.65
C PRO A 78 8.70 -4.37 -9.99
N ASP A 79 8.10 -5.55 -10.11
CA ASP A 79 7.47 -5.98 -11.35
C ASP A 79 6.32 -5.03 -11.70
N TRP A 80 6.40 -4.37 -12.86
CA TRP A 80 5.40 -3.40 -13.31
C TRP A 80 4.02 -4.03 -13.53
N THR A 81 3.96 -5.33 -13.79
CA THR A 81 2.67 -6.05 -13.83
C THR A 81 2.04 -6.15 -12.44
N THR A 82 2.86 -6.20 -11.39
CA THR A 82 2.41 -6.13 -10.00
C THR A 82 1.83 -4.75 -9.68
N ALA A 83 2.46 -3.67 -10.15
CA ALA A 83 1.93 -2.31 -9.98
C ALA A 83 0.54 -2.14 -10.62
N ALA A 84 0.36 -2.60 -11.87
CA ALA A 84 -0.93 -2.54 -12.56
C ALA A 84 -2.01 -3.38 -11.85
N THR A 85 -1.63 -4.56 -11.35
CA THR A 85 -2.54 -5.44 -10.60
C THR A 85 -2.99 -4.81 -9.29
N ILE A 86 -2.05 -4.22 -8.54
CA ILE A 86 -2.35 -3.49 -7.30
C ILE A 86 -3.28 -2.30 -7.60
N GLY A 87 -2.94 -1.49 -8.60
CA GLY A 87 -3.74 -0.35 -9.04
C GLY A 87 -5.17 -0.76 -9.40
N GLY A 88 -5.34 -1.81 -10.21
CA GLY A 88 -6.67 -2.33 -10.56
C GLY A 88 -7.47 -2.80 -9.34
N ARG A 89 -6.82 -3.49 -8.38
CA ARG A 89 -7.49 -3.92 -7.15
C ARG A 89 -7.83 -2.75 -6.23
N LEU A 90 -6.98 -1.72 -6.15
CA LEU A 90 -7.25 -0.48 -5.42
C LEU A 90 -8.46 0.27 -5.99
N HIS A 91 -8.61 0.31 -7.31
CA HIS A 91 -9.77 0.94 -7.95
C HIS A 91 -11.09 0.21 -7.64
N LEU A 92 -11.04 -1.11 -7.41
CA LEU A 92 -12.22 -1.91 -7.10
C LEU A 92 -12.59 -1.91 -5.61
N LEU A 93 -11.58 -1.84 -4.74
CA LEU A 93 -11.74 -2.12 -3.30
C LEU A 93 -11.35 -0.94 -2.40
N GLY A 94 -10.51 -0.03 -2.88
CA GLY A 94 -9.99 1.11 -2.14
C GLY A 94 -10.95 2.30 -2.05
N THR A 95 -10.55 3.30 -1.28
CA THR A 95 -11.27 4.58 -1.21
C THR A 95 -10.83 5.51 -2.34
N ALA A 96 -11.67 6.48 -2.70
CA ALA A 96 -11.33 7.49 -3.72
C ALA A 96 -10.06 8.30 -3.37
N ASP A 97 -9.79 8.47 -2.07
CA ASP A 97 -8.56 9.13 -1.63
C ASP A 97 -7.33 8.26 -1.90
N LEU A 98 -7.40 6.98 -1.53
CA LEU A 98 -6.31 6.02 -1.74
C LEU A 98 -5.99 5.84 -3.23
N ILE A 99 -7.03 5.80 -4.07
CA ILE A 99 -6.90 5.73 -5.52
C ILE A 99 -6.15 6.95 -6.05
N ARG A 100 -6.57 8.17 -5.70
CA ARG A 100 -5.85 9.39 -6.12
C ARG A 100 -4.39 9.41 -5.67
N LYS A 101 -4.10 8.94 -4.44
CA LYS A 101 -2.71 8.87 -3.94
C LYS A 101 -1.89 7.82 -4.68
N TRP A 102 -2.50 6.70 -5.04
CA TRP A 102 -1.86 5.67 -5.85
C TRP A 102 -1.52 6.19 -7.25
N ASP A 103 -2.48 6.83 -7.92
CA ASP A 103 -2.29 7.37 -9.26
C ASP A 103 -1.22 8.48 -9.26
N ALA A 104 -1.28 9.41 -8.30
CA ALA A 104 -0.27 10.45 -8.15
C ALA A 104 1.14 9.88 -7.91
N PHE A 105 1.25 8.75 -7.20
CA PHE A 105 2.52 8.05 -7.02
C PHE A 105 3.01 7.42 -8.32
N GLN A 106 2.13 6.75 -9.09
CA GLN A 106 2.50 6.15 -10.37
C GLN A 106 2.91 7.20 -11.42
N ASP A 107 2.21 8.34 -11.45
CA ASP A 107 2.55 9.47 -12.32
C ASP A 107 3.91 10.05 -11.96
N ALA A 108 4.16 10.30 -10.66
CA ALA A 108 5.44 10.83 -10.20
C ALA A 108 6.60 9.85 -10.43
N ASP A 109 6.40 8.55 -10.24
CA ASP A 109 7.40 7.52 -10.52
C ASP A 109 7.72 7.44 -12.02
N SER A 110 6.70 7.50 -12.86
CA SER A 110 6.87 7.49 -14.32
C SER A 110 7.60 8.73 -14.80
N ALA A 111 7.26 9.91 -14.27
CA ALA A 111 7.92 11.17 -14.59
C ALA A 111 9.40 11.17 -14.15
N LEU A 112 9.69 10.69 -12.94
CA LEU A 112 11.07 10.55 -12.44
C LEU A 112 11.88 9.59 -13.32
N ARG A 113 11.32 8.45 -13.69
CA ARG A 113 12.00 7.49 -14.56
C ARG A 113 12.29 8.04 -15.95
N TRP A 114 11.33 8.78 -16.52
CA TRP A 114 11.53 9.45 -17.79
C TRP A 114 12.65 10.50 -17.70
N HIS A 115 12.60 11.37 -16.69
CA HIS A 115 13.63 12.38 -16.45
C HIS A 115 15.01 11.74 -16.25
N ALA A 116 15.09 10.68 -15.44
CA ALA A 116 16.32 9.92 -15.22
C ALA A 116 16.91 9.37 -16.52
N LEU A 117 16.08 8.89 -17.44
CA LEU A 117 16.54 8.28 -18.70
C LEU A 117 16.92 9.31 -19.77
N GLU A 118 16.18 10.41 -19.87
CA GLU A 118 16.29 11.34 -21.00
C GLU A 118 17.08 12.63 -20.67
N GLU A 119 17.08 13.06 -19.41
CA GLU A 119 17.53 14.40 -19.02
C GLU A 119 18.64 14.38 -17.98
N SER A 120 18.68 13.37 -17.10
CA SER A 120 19.70 13.30 -16.06
C SER A 120 21.07 12.91 -16.61
N PRO A 121 22.16 13.57 -16.18
CA PRO A 121 23.50 13.17 -16.54
C PRO A 121 23.80 11.77 -16.00
N LEU A 122 24.63 11.01 -16.71
CA LEU A 122 25.08 9.71 -16.22
C LEU A 122 26.25 9.86 -15.25
N ASP A 123 26.30 9.01 -14.22
CA ASP A 123 27.45 8.87 -13.35
C ASP A 123 28.58 8.05 -14.01
N GLU A 124 29.66 7.82 -13.25
CA GLU A 124 30.82 7.04 -13.71
C GLU A 124 30.51 5.57 -14.03
N HIS A 125 29.33 5.08 -13.64
CA HIS A 125 28.83 3.73 -13.90
C HIS A 125 27.77 3.69 -15.01
N GLY A 126 27.48 4.82 -15.65
CA GLY A 126 26.47 4.91 -16.70
C GLY A 126 25.03 4.87 -16.17
N GLN A 127 24.82 5.15 -14.88
CA GLN A 127 23.50 5.25 -14.28
C GLN A 127 23.04 6.71 -14.22
N PRO A 128 21.74 7.00 -14.31
CA PRO A 128 21.21 8.34 -14.09
C PRO A 128 21.60 8.92 -12.73
N ASN A 129 22.30 10.05 -12.73
CA ASN A 129 22.63 10.83 -11.55
C ASN A 129 21.59 11.93 -11.33
N VAL A 130 20.55 11.60 -10.56
CA VAL A 130 19.49 12.55 -10.18
C VAL A 130 19.91 13.28 -8.90
N ALA A 131 19.94 14.61 -8.96
CA ALA A 131 20.32 15.42 -7.79
C ALA A 131 19.31 15.25 -6.63
N PRO A 132 19.73 15.30 -5.36
CA PRO A 132 18.82 15.16 -4.22
C PRO A 132 17.70 16.20 -4.16
N ASP A 133 17.94 17.39 -4.69
CA ASP A 133 17.00 18.52 -4.78
C ASP A 133 16.23 18.57 -6.12
N ASP A 134 16.38 17.55 -6.97
CA ASP A 134 15.69 17.48 -8.25
C ASP A 134 14.16 17.50 -8.04
N PRO A 135 13.42 18.38 -8.76
CA PRO A 135 11.98 18.51 -8.61
C PRO A 135 11.20 17.20 -8.82
N TYR A 136 11.65 16.31 -9.72
CA TYR A 136 10.99 15.03 -9.98
C TYR A 136 11.21 14.07 -8.81
N LEU A 137 12.42 14.05 -8.23
CA LEU A 137 12.72 13.24 -7.07
C LEU A 137 11.95 13.72 -5.82
N VAL A 138 11.87 15.03 -5.61
CA VAL A 138 11.07 15.64 -4.52
C VAL A 138 9.58 15.31 -4.69
N THR A 139 9.05 15.42 -5.90
CA THR A 139 7.64 15.10 -6.21
C THR A 139 7.35 13.63 -5.96
N PHE A 140 8.24 12.73 -6.42
CA PHE A 140 8.15 11.29 -6.17
C PHE A 140 8.14 10.97 -4.67
N ASN A 141 9.11 11.48 -3.91
CA ASN A 141 9.22 11.23 -2.47
C ASN A 141 7.97 11.74 -1.73
N THR A 142 7.45 12.90 -2.11
CA THR A 142 6.23 13.46 -1.55
C THR A 142 5.01 12.58 -1.85
N ALA A 143 4.86 12.10 -3.09
CA ALA A 143 3.76 11.23 -3.49
C ALA A 143 3.82 9.87 -2.77
N LEU A 144 5.02 9.30 -2.66
CA LEU A 144 5.30 8.05 -1.94
C LEU A 144 4.94 8.16 -0.45
N GLU A 145 5.38 9.20 0.23
CA GLU A 145 5.06 9.41 1.66
C GLU A 145 3.56 9.60 1.89
N ASN A 146 2.91 10.42 1.06
CA ASN A 146 1.46 10.61 1.12
C ASN A 146 0.69 9.30 0.92
N LEU A 147 1.14 8.45 -0.01
CA LEU A 147 0.53 7.14 -0.25
C LEU A 147 0.74 6.19 0.94
N ILE A 148 1.94 6.14 1.52
CA ILE A 148 2.23 5.32 2.71
C ILE A 148 1.33 5.73 3.89
N VAL A 149 1.20 7.03 4.15
CA VAL A 149 0.32 7.54 5.22
C VAL A 149 -1.14 7.16 4.95
N ALA A 150 -1.61 7.33 3.70
CA ALA A 150 -2.97 6.96 3.33
C ALA A 150 -3.24 5.45 3.50
N LEU A 151 -2.28 4.59 3.11
CA LEU A 151 -2.36 3.14 3.28
C LEU A 151 -2.39 2.74 4.76
N ARG A 152 -1.54 3.34 5.60
CA ARG A 152 -1.52 3.08 7.06
C ARG A 152 -2.82 3.49 7.74
N ARG A 153 -3.37 4.65 7.38
CA ARG A 153 -4.68 5.11 7.84
C ARG A 153 -5.79 4.17 7.38
N ALA A 154 -5.78 3.75 6.11
CA ALA A 154 -6.78 2.84 5.56
C ALA A 154 -6.72 1.43 6.18
N ALA A 155 -5.52 0.98 6.58
CA ALA A 155 -5.31 -0.29 7.28
C ALA A 155 -5.58 -0.22 8.80
N GLY A 156 -5.90 0.97 9.34
CA GLY A 156 -6.15 1.16 10.77
C GLY A 156 -4.90 1.09 11.65
N VAL A 157 -3.71 1.31 11.08
CA VAL A 157 -2.42 1.26 11.79
C VAL A 157 -2.08 2.62 12.43
N GLU A 158 -2.57 3.72 11.87
CA GLU A 158 -2.47 5.06 12.45
C GLU A 158 -3.88 5.55 12.84
N ASN A 159 -4.08 5.91 14.10
CA ASN A 159 -5.32 6.54 14.56
C ASN A 159 -5.51 7.85 13.79
N ALA A 160 -6.73 8.07 13.26
CA ALA A 160 -7.12 9.36 12.68
C ALA A 160 -6.99 10.43 13.78
N ALA A 161 -5.95 11.26 13.69
CA ALA A 161 -5.84 12.51 14.41
C ALA A 161 -6.91 13.50 13.93
#